data_AF-A0A7X2MNL9-F1
#
_entry.id   AF-A0A7X2MNL9-F1
#
_cell.length_a   1.000
_cell.length_b   1.000
_cell.length_c   1.000
_cell.angle_alpha   90.00
_cell.angle_beta   90.00
_cell.angle_gamma   90.00
#
_symmetry.space_group_name_H-M   'P 1'
#
loop_
_entity.id
_entity.type
_entity.pdbx_description
1 polymer ?
#
loop_
_entity_poly.entity_id
_entity_poly.type
_entity_poly.pdbx_seq_one_letter_code
_entity_poly.pdbx_strand_id
1 'polypeptide(L)' 'MPAENICVIGLGSMGMGAAKSCLRAGLNTWGVDLNPAALKNLRQAGARDAQPSASAFADQLDAVL' A
#
# COMPACT_ATOMS: atom_id res chain seq x y z
N MET A 1 -5.66 -18.78 5.95
CA MET A 1 -5.31 -17.69 6.89
C MET A 1 -5.87 -16.41 6.30
N PRO A 2 -6.52 -15.52 7.06
CA PRO A 2 -6.88 -14.21 6.51
C PRO A 2 -5.59 -13.51 6.05
N ALA A 3 -5.63 -12.83 4.90
CA ALA A 3 -4.49 -12.06 4.42
C ALA A 3 -4.34 -10.82 5.33
N GLU A 4 -3.15 -10.62 5.90
CA GLU A 4 -2.86 -9.45 6.74
C GLU A 4 -2.97 -8.16 5.92
N ASN A 5 -3.50 -7.12 6.57
CA ASN A 5 -3.73 -5.81 5.99
C ASN A 5 -2.56 -4.87 6.31
N ILE A 6 -1.75 -4.55 5.31
CA ILE A 6 -0.54 -3.74 5.48
C ILE A 6 -0.61 -2.45 4.65
N CYS A 7 -0.05 -1.37 5.18
CA CYS A 7 0.11 -0.11 4.43
C CYS A 7 1.59 0.27 4.34
N VAL A 8 2.01 0.76 3.17
CA VAL A 8 3.33 1.39 2.99
C VAL A 8 3.16 2.89 2.83
N ILE A 9 3.76 3.68 3.74
CA ILE A 9 3.76 5.14 3.66
C ILE A 9 5.07 5.62 3.02
N GLY A 10 4.94 6.34 1.91
CA GLY A 10 6.05 6.72 1.04
C GLY A 10 6.28 5.65 -0.04
N LEU A 11 5.99 6.00 -1.28
CA LEU A 11 6.04 5.14 -2.46
C LEU A 11 7.16 5.56 -3.43
N GLY A 12 8.30 5.95 -2.88
CA GLY A 12 9.57 6.03 -3.60
C GLY A 12 10.07 4.67 -4.07
N SER A 13 11.32 4.58 -4.55
CA SER A 13 11.89 3.32 -5.08
C SER A 13 11.79 2.16 -4.09
N MET A 14 12.21 2.38 -2.84
CA MET A 14 12.16 1.38 -1.77
C MET A 14 10.73 1.02 -1.38
N GLY A 15 9.88 2.03 -1.11
CA GLY A 15 8.50 1.79 -0.67
C GLY A 15 7.64 1.09 -1.71
N MET A 16 7.77 1.47 -2.99
CA MET A 16 7.11 0.75 -4.10
C MET A 16 7.60 -0.70 -4.22
N GLY A 17 8.91 -0.93 -4.00
CA GLY A 17 9.49 -2.27 -3.97
C GLY A 17 8.92 -3.12 -2.83
N ALA A 18 8.80 -2.54 -1.63
CA ALA A 18 8.19 -3.19 -0.47
C ALA A 18 6.71 -3.51 -0.73
N ALA A 19 5.92 -2.53 -1.16
CA ALA A 19 4.49 -2.70 -1.46
C ALA A 19 4.25 -3.79 -2.51
N LYS A 20 5.02 -3.81 -3.61
CA LYS A 20 4.94 -4.86 -4.63
C LYS A 20 5.36 -6.23 -4.10
N SER A 21 6.26 -6.28 -3.13
CA SER A 21 6.67 -7.54 -2.48
C SER A 21 5.55 -8.09 -1.59
N CYS A 22 4.88 -7.22 -0.82
CA CYS A 22 3.69 -7.58 -0.04
C CYS A 22 2.56 -8.11 -0.94
N LEU A 23 2.31 -7.46 -2.09
CA LEU A 23 1.35 -7.94 -3.09
C LEU A 23 1.70 -9.34 -3.61
N ARG A 24 2.97 -9.60 -3.95
CA ARG A 24 3.42 -10.94 -4.40
C ARG A 24 3.29 -12.00 -3.30
N ALA A 25 3.40 -11.61 -2.04
CA ALA A 25 3.19 -12.50 -0.89
C ALA A 25 1.70 -12.75 -0.59
N GLY A 26 0.77 -12.09 -1.30
CA GLY A 26 -0.67 -12.25 -1.11
C GLY A 26 -1.25 -11.42 0.03
N LEU A 27 -0.52 -10.41 0.53
CA LEU A 27 -1.00 -9.50 1.57
C LEU A 27 -1.95 -8.45 0.98
N ASN A 28 -2.98 -8.08 1.74
CA ASN A 28 -3.82 -6.94 1.37
C ASN A 28 -3.00 -5.67 1.58
N THR A 29 -2.61 -5.02 0.48
CA THR A 29 -1.66 -3.91 0.51
C THR A 29 -2.36 -2.61 0.18
N TRP A 30 -2.18 -1.60 1.04
CA TRP A 30 -2.49 -0.20 0.80
C TRP A 30 -1.21 0.61 0.66
N GLY A 31 -1.32 1.83 0.12
CA GLY A 31 -0.20 2.76 0.16
C GLY A 31 -0.60 4.21 0.36
N VAL A 32 0.36 4.99 0.84
CA VAL A 32 0.20 6.44 0.99
C VAL A 32 1.38 7.16 0.37
N ASP A 33 1.09 8.15 -0.46
CA ASP A 33 2.10 9.06 -1.01
C ASP A 33 1.43 10.36 -1.48
N LEU A 34 2.18 11.46 -1.50
CA LEU A 34 1.71 12.73 -2.02
C LEU A 34 1.76 12.79 -3.56
N ASN A 35 2.61 11.98 -4.19
CA ASN A 35 2.79 11.91 -5.64
C ASN A 35 1.67 11.08 -6.29
N PRO A 36 0.78 11.70 -7.10
CA PRO A 36 -0.33 11.00 -7.74
C PRO A 36 0.12 9.87 -8.68
N ALA A 37 1.31 10.00 -9.29
CA ALA A 37 1.85 8.96 -10.16
C ALA A 37 2.23 7.69 -9.39
N ALA A 38 2.77 7.84 -8.17
CA ALA A 38 3.11 6.72 -7.31
C ALA A 38 1.85 5.99 -6.82
N LEU A 39 0.81 6.74 -6.43
CA LEU A 39 -0.49 6.19 -6.07
C LEU A 39 -1.11 5.38 -7.22
N LYS A 40 -1.09 5.93 -8.43
CA LYS A 40 -1.58 5.25 -9.64
C LYS A 40 -0.80 3.97 -9.92
N ASN A 41 0.54 4.01 -9.83
CA ASN A 41 1.39 2.84 -10.05
C ASN A 41 1.06 1.71 -9.07
N LEU A 42 0.89 2.01 -7.79
CA LEU A 42 0.56 1.00 -6.78
C LEU A 42 -0.85 0.41 -6.98
N ARG A 43 -1.85 1.24 -7.26
CA ARG A 43 -3.21 0.77 -7.60
C ARG A 43 -3.19 -0.15 -8.82
N GLN A 44 -2.47 0.22 -9.87
CA GLN A 44 -2.31 -0.61 -11.07
C GLN A 44 -1.57 -1.92 -10.80
N ALA A 45 -0.72 -1.98 -9.78
CA ALA A 45 -0.04 -3.20 -9.36
C ALA A 45 -0.94 -4.18 -8.58
N GLY A 46 -2.16 -3.78 -8.21
CA GLY A 46 -3.13 -4.64 -7.52
C GLY A 46 -3.32 -4.34 -6.02
N ALA A 47 -2.87 -3.18 -5.54
CA ALA A 47 -3.18 -2.73 -4.18
C ALA A 47 -4.69 -2.54 -3.97
N ARG A 48 -5.13 -2.70 -2.72
CA ARG A 48 -6.50 -2.45 -2.29
C ARG A 48 -6.88 -0.99 -2.53
N ASP A 49 -6.01 -0.06 -2.14
CA ASP A 49 -6.06 1.34 -2.53
C ASP A 49 -4.71 2.02 -2.30
N ALA A 50 -4.54 3.24 -2.83
CA ALA A 50 -3.43 4.12 -2.47
C ALA A 50 -3.88 5.58 -2.46
N GLN A 51 -3.77 6.28 -1.33
CA GLN A 51 -4.30 7.64 -1.17
C GLN A 51 -3.26 8.63 -0.62
N PRO A 52 -3.50 9.95 -0.70
CA PRO A 52 -2.62 10.94 -0.06
C PRO A 52 -2.61 10.88 1.48
N SER A 53 -3.57 10.18 2.09
CA SER A 53 -3.67 9.95 3.54
C SER A 53 -4.23 8.56 3.84
N ALA A 54 -3.83 7.96 4.96
CA ALA A 54 -4.37 6.69 5.43
C ALA A 54 -5.76 6.81 6.09
N SER A 55 -6.26 8.01 6.35
CA SER A 55 -7.47 8.24 7.17
C SER A 55 -8.70 7.43 6.73
N ALA A 56 -8.83 7.12 5.45
CA ALA A 56 -9.97 6.38 4.89
C ALA A 56 -9.93 4.86 5.15
N PHE A 57 -8.79 4.31 5.57
CA PHE A 57 -8.60 2.86 5.71
C PHE A 57 -7.72 2.47 6.90
N ALA A 58 -7.31 3.42 7.74
CA ALA A 58 -6.41 3.18 8.87
C ALA A 58 -6.99 2.18 9.90
N ASP A 59 -8.31 2.13 10.02
CA ASP A 59 -9.05 1.22 10.90
C ASP A 59 -8.98 -0.26 10.47
N GLN A 60 -8.55 -0.52 9.23
CA GLN A 60 -8.43 -1.87 8.67
C GLN A 60 -7.01 -2.43 8.75
N LEU A 61 -6.01 -1.62 9.10
CA LEU A 61 -4.60 -2.00 9.00
C LEU A 61 -4.12 -2.75 10.24
N ASP A 62 -3.45 -3.88 10.02
CA ASP A 62 -2.74 -4.64 11.05
C ASP A 62 -1.32 -4.09 11.26
N ALA A 63 -0.70 -3.53 10.22
CA ALA A 63 0.64 -2.95 10.28
C ALA A 63 0.84 -1.79 9.28
N VAL A 64 1.78 -0.90 9.62
CA VAL A 64 2.22 0.23 8.79
C VAL A 64 3.74 0.21 8.67
N LEU A 65 4.22 0.32 7.42
CA LEU A 65 5.63 0.37 7.04
C LEU A 65 6.03 1.77 6.57
#